data_AF-H6L0N5-F1
#
_entry.id   AF-H6L0N5-F1
#
_cell.length_a   1.000
_cell.length_b   1.000
_cell.length_c   1.000
_cell.angle_alpha   90.00
_cell.angle_beta   90.00
_cell.angle_gamma   90.00
#
_symmetry.space_group_name_H-M   'P 1'
#
loop_
_entity.id
_entity.type
_entity.pdbx_description
1 polymer ?
#
loop_
_entity_poly.entity_id
_entity_poly.type
_entity_poly.pdbx_seq_one_letter_code
_entity_poly.pdbx_strand_id
1 'polypeptide(L)'
;MDKIKATSMTDEQLREALEQAETALHEMVYQHNVSALARPSDLKLARKNIARIKTELRARELKQLEEAGDLKRDRIRARRKKK
;
A
#
# COMPACT_ATOMS: atom_id res chain seq x y z
N MET A 1 -14.87 -13.71 1.49
CA MET A 1 -13.65 -13.36 0.72
C MET A 1 -12.72 -12.60 1.64
N ASP A 2 -11.59 -13.21 1.95
CA ASP A 2 -10.67 -12.71 2.97
C ASP A 2 -9.81 -11.56 2.47
N LYS A 3 -9.39 -10.71 3.42
CA LYS A 3 -8.61 -9.51 3.17
C LYS A 3 -7.14 -9.91 2.95
N ILE A 4 -6.48 -9.33 1.95
CA ILE A 4 -5.03 -9.51 1.80
C ILE A 4 -4.31 -8.99 3.05
N LYS A 5 -3.45 -9.83 3.62
CA LYS A 5 -2.60 -9.50 4.76
C LYS A 5 -1.26 -8.97 4.26
N ALA A 6 -1.21 -7.67 3.98
CA ALA A 6 0.00 -7.01 3.45
C ALA A 6 1.19 -7.02 4.43
N THR A 7 0.93 -7.14 5.74
CA THR A 7 1.98 -7.10 6.78
C THR A 7 2.89 -8.33 6.81
N SER A 8 2.49 -9.44 6.18
CA SER A 8 3.29 -10.67 6.14
C SER A 8 4.16 -10.82 4.88
N MET A 9 4.10 -9.86 3.95
CA MET A 9 4.81 -9.93 2.66
C MET A 9 6.08 -9.05 2.68
N THR A 10 7.09 -9.45 1.92
CA THR A 10 8.31 -8.66 1.70
C THR A 10 8.04 -7.48 0.76
N ASP A 11 8.93 -6.49 0.72
CA ASP A 11 8.77 -5.31 -0.15
C ASP A 11 8.69 -5.68 -1.64
N GLU A 12 9.49 -6.66 -2.07
CA GLU A 12 9.50 -7.17 -3.44
C GLU A 12 8.18 -7.86 -3.79
N GLN A 13 7.72 -8.76 -2.91
CA GLN A 13 6.43 -9.44 -3.08
C GLN A 13 5.26 -8.46 -3.09
N LEU A 14 5.31 -7.38 -2.29
CA LEU A 14 4.27 -6.36 -2.30
C LEU A 14 4.23 -5.59 -3.62
N ARG A 15 5.38 -5.34 -4.26
CA ARG A 15 5.45 -4.67 -5.56
C ARG A 15 4.93 -5.56 -6.68
N GLU A 16 5.36 -6.83 -6.73
CA GLU A 16 4.85 -7.80 -7.71
C GLU A 16 3.35 -8.03 -7.55
N ALA A 17 2.88 -8.20 -6.31
CA ALA A 17 1.46 -8.38 -6.04
C ALA A 17 0.63 -7.12 -6.37
N LEU A 18 1.21 -5.93 -6.25
CA LEU A 18 0.56 -4.69 -6.66
C LEU A 18 0.35 -4.64 -8.17
N GLU A 19 1.38 -4.95 -8.94
CA GLU A 19 1.32 -4.95 -10.41
C GLU A 19 0.31 -5.99 -10.93
N GLN A 20 0.33 -7.20 -10.36
CA GLN A 20 -0.65 -8.24 -10.67
C GLN A 20 -2.08 -7.82 -10.28
N ALA A 21 -2.25 -7.18 -9.13
CA ALA A 21 -3.58 -6.73 -8.69
C ALA A 21 -4.12 -5.58 -9.55
N GLU A 22 -3.26 -4.69 -10.04
CA GLU A 22 -3.66 -3.58 -10.92
C GLU A 22 -4.06 -4.08 -12.31
N THR A 23 -3.31 -5.03 -12.88
CA THR A 23 -3.65 -5.68 -14.16
C THR A 23 -4.96 -6.47 -14.06
N ALA A 24 -5.12 -7.27 -13.00
CA ALA A 24 -6.34 -8.01 -12.73
C ALA A 24 -7.55 -7.07 -12.53
N LEU A 25 -7.37 -5.95 -11.82
CA LEU A 25 -8.44 -4.96 -11.67
C LEU A 25 -8.85 -4.38 -13.03
N HIS A 26 -7.89 -4.04 -13.89
CA HIS A 26 -8.16 -3.49 -15.21
C HIS A 26 -8.97 -4.46 -16.06
N GLU A 27 -8.60 -5.74 -16.06
CA GLU A 27 -9.35 -6.79 -16.76
C GLU A 27 -10.76 -6.96 -16.18
N MET A 28 -10.92 -7.01 -14.86
CA MET A 28 -12.25 -7.11 -14.24
C MET A 28 -13.15 -5.92 -14.56
N VAL A 29 -12.58 -4.70 -14.62
CA VAL A 29 -13.33 -3.49 -15.01
C VAL A 29 -13.79 -3.61 -16.46
N TYR A 30 -12.91 -4.06 -17.35
CA TYR A 30 -13.26 -4.30 -18.75
C TYR A 30 -14.38 -5.33 -18.89
N GLN A 31 -14.24 -6.50 -18.26
CA GLN A 31 -15.25 -7.56 -18.27
C GLN A 31 -16.60 -7.10 -17.68
N HIS A 32 -16.56 -6.30 -16.60
CA HIS A 32 -17.75 -5.69 -16.02
C HIS A 32 -18.44 -4.74 -17.01
N ASN A 33 -17.69 -3.89 -17.70
CA ASN A 33 -18.25 -2.89 -18.60
C ASN A 33 -18.79 -3.49 -19.90
N VAL A 34 -18.15 -4.54 -20.43
CA VAL A 34 -18.56 -5.16 -21.70
C VAL A 34 -19.75 -6.10 -21.50
N SER A 35 -19.74 -6.93 -20.46
CA SER A 35 -20.68 -8.05 -20.35
C SER A 35 -21.31 -8.21 -18.96
N ALA A 36 -21.06 -7.30 -18.01
CA ALA A 36 -21.51 -7.40 -16.61
C ALA A 36 -21.19 -8.75 -15.92
N LEU A 37 -20.18 -9.48 -16.41
CA LEU A 37 -19.80 -10.81 -15.93
C LEU A 37 -19.13 -10.75 -14.55
N ALA A 38 -18.34 -9.70 -14.31
CA ALA A 38 -17.71 -9.48 -13.02
C ALA A 38 -18.70 -8.84 -12.04
N ARG A 39 -18.71 -9.30 -10.78
CA ARG A 39 -19.60 -8.75 -9.76
C ARG A 39 -19.05 -7.43 -9.20
N PRO A 40 -19.89 -6.40 -8.98
CA PRO A 40 -19.46 -5.12 -8.40
C PRO A 40 -18.79 -5.24 -7.02
N SER A 41 -19.17 -6.27 -6.23
CA SER A 41 -18.57 -6.58 -4.92
C SER A 41 -17.09 -6.92 -5.04
N ASP A 42 -16.73 -7.66 -6.08
CA ASP A 42 -15.39 -8.20 -6.27
C ASP A 42 -14.46 -7.09 -6.76
N LEU A 43 -14.98 -6.19 -7.60
CA LEU A 43 -14.33 -4.93 -7.97
C LEU A 43 -14.01 -4.03 -6.77
N LYS A 44 -14.93 -3.95 -5.79
CA LYS A 44 -14.71 -3.20 -4.55
C LYS A 44 -13.64 -3.86 -3.69
N LEU A 45 -13.62 -5.19 -3.63
CA LEU A 45 -12.60 -5.93 -2.88
C LEU A 45 -11.21 -5.77 -3.48
N ALA A 46 -11.07 -5.90 -4.81
CA ALA A 46 -9.81 -5.71 -5.52
C ALA A 46 -9.23 -4.32 -5.28
N ARG A 47 -10.04 -3.26 -5.38
CA ARG A 47 -9.64 -1.88 -5.05
C ARG A 47 -9.17 -1.73 -3.61
N LYS A 48 -9.88 -2.33 -2.65
CA LYS A 48 -9.48 -2.29 -1.23
C LYS A 48 -8.17 -3.04 -0.99
N ASN A 49 -7.92 -4.13 -1.72
CA ASN A 49 -6.67 -4.88 -1.61
C ASN A 49 -5.47 -4.07 -2.15
N ILE A 50 -5.60 -3.42 -3.31
CA ILE A 50 -4.58 -2.51 -3.85
C ILE A 50 -4.29 -1.38 -2.85
N ALA A 51 -5.33 -0.77 -2.27
CA ALA A 51 -5.16 0.28 -1.28
C ALA A 51 -4.35 -0.20 -0.05
N ARG A 52 -4.62 -1.41 0.46
CA ARG A 52 -3.86 -2.00 1.58
C ARG A 52 -2.38 -2.19 1.26
N ILE A 53 -2.07 -2.66 0.06
CA ILE A 53 -0.69 -2.86 -0.39
C ILE A 53 0.02 -1.50 -0.48
N LYS A 54 -0.61 -0.50 -1.10
CA LYS A 54 -0.07 0.87 -1.19
C LYS A 54 0.14 1.51 0.19
N THR A 55 -0.78 1.31 1.14
CA THR A 55 -0.61 1.84 2.50
C THR A 55 0.56 1.21 3.23
N GLU A 56 0.79 -0.09 3.06
CA GLU A 56 1.92 -0.78 3.70
C GLU A 56 3.26 -0.31 3.14
N LEU A 57 3.39 -0.21 1.81
CA LEU A 57 4.57 0.34 1.15
C LEU A 57 4.84 1.77 1.63
N ARG A 58 3.82 2.62 1.69
CA ARG A 58 3.96 3.99 2.18
C ARG A 58 4.34 4.05 3.65
N ALA A 59 3.80 3.16 4.49
CA ALA A 59 4.16 3.09 5.90
C ALA A 59 5.64 2.72 6.08
N ARG A 60 6.17 1.81 5.25
CA ARG A 60 7.60 1.45 5.25
C ARG A 60 8.48 2.60 4.80
N GLU A 61 8.11 3.31 3.74
CA GLU A 61 8.80 4.53 3.30
C GLU A 61 8.84 5.61 4.39
N LEU A 62 7.73 5.82 5.09
CA LEU A 62 7.65 6.80 6.18
C LEU A 62 8.57 6.42 7.34
N LYS A 63 8.65 5.14 7.71
CA LYS A 63 9.60 4.67 8.74
C LYS A 63 11.05 4.93 8.34
N GLN A 64 11.43 4.63 7.09
CA GLN A 64 12.78 4.93 6.58
C GLN A 64 13.08 6.45 6.61
N LEU A 65 12.10 7.28 6.26
CA LEU A 65 12.23 8.74 6.31
C LEU A 65 12.29 9.29 7.74
N GLU A 66 11.58 8.67 8.70
CA GLU A 66 11.66 9.03 10.12
C GLU A 66 13.05 8.70 10.68
N GLU A 67 13.57 7.50 10.41
CA GLU A 67 14.94 7.10 10.79
C GLU A 67 15.98 8.07 10.21
N ALA A 68 15.84 8.44 8.93
CA ALA A 68 16.72 9.42 8.28
C ALA A 68 16.52 10.86 8.81
N GLY A 69 15.31 11.18 9.26
CA GLY A 69 14.90 12.51 9.75
C GLY A 69 15.22 12.76 11.21
N ASP A 70 15.26 11.72 12.04
CA ASP A 70 15.68 11.81 13.45
C ASP A 70 17.13 12.30 13.57
N LEU A 71 18.00 11.89 12.64
CA LEU A 71 19.36 12.45 12.48
C LEU A 71 19.38 13.99 12.30
N LYS A 72 18.31 14.58 11.72
CA LYS A 72 18.20 16.04 11.50
C LYS A 72 17.46 16.76 12.63
N ARG A 73 16.50 16.10 13.27
CA ARG A 73 15.71 16.66 14.39
C ARG A 73 16.48 16.70 15.71
N ASP A 74 17.53 15.89 15.85
CA ASP A 74 18.36 15.84 17.04
C ASP A 74 18.98 17.18 17.42
N ARG A 75 19.38 18.03 16.45
CA ARG A 75 19.92 19.36 16.78
C ARG A 75 18.88 20.30 17.39
N ILE A 76 17.62 20.21 16.96
CA ILE A 76 16.52 21.04 17.50
C ILE A 76 16.06 20.50 18.86
N ARG A 77 15.94 19.17 19.00
CA ARG A 77 15.57 18.52 20.27
C ARG A 77 16.66 18.68 21.33
N ALA A 78 17.94 18.48 21.00
CA ALA A 78 19.07 18.69 21.90
C ALA A 78 19.16 20.15 22.39
N ARG A 79 18.87 21.12 21.52
CA ARG A 79 18.80 22.54 21.92
C ARG A 79 17.67 22.81 22.92
N ARG A 80 16.51 22.19 22.73
CA ARG A 80 15.35 22.35 23.62
C ARG A 80 15.53 21.65 24.97
N LYS A 81 16.29 20.56 25.03
CA LYS A 81 16.57 19.78 26.25
C LYS A 81 17.62 20.44 27.17
N LYS A 82 18.35 21.44 26.67
CA LYS A 82 19.40 22.17 27.40
C LYS A 82 18.90 23.44 28.11
N LYS A 83 17.62 23.78 27.97
CA LYS A 83 16.95 24.92 28.58
C LYS A 83 16.13 24.44 29.77
#